data_AF-A0A9N7NBD1-F1
#
_entry.id   AF-A0A9N7NBD1-F1
#
_cell.length_a   1.000
_cell.length_b   1.000
_cell.length_c   1.000
_cell.angle_alpha   90.00
_cell.angle_beta   90.00
_cell.angle_gamma   90.00
#
_symmetry.space_group_name_H-M   'P 1'
#
loop_
_entity.id
_entity.type
_entity.pdbx_description
1 polymer ?
#
loop_
_entity_poly.entity_id
_entity_poly.type
_entity_poly.pdbx_seq_one_letter_code
_entity_poly.pdbx_strand_id
1 'polypeptide(L)'
;MIHTHHFIHAQIEHKTHVLLFNSKSPDFDSLLMHAREGRAEISKFKCHRTCNLQTSCNGLILEYEEPIIDNINLYISNPTIGKIHFLPPFVGGVPNLAWGIAYTSVSMAYKVVLPISTGQGLEIKFYILIVGVDKSWRAVDLGQMSIEAIRVFFFPPAITEGFIHWFHAHSNMVLTLNVETETVTKTPGPRPSRGIFKHQTNIYLSTGKFLSLLLLFGEFSWQVWEMRPENGEWRKTGSVCLES
;
A
#
# COMPACT_ATOMS: atom_id res chain seq x y z
N MET A 1 -0.56 4.65 29.44
CA MET A 1 -0.12 3.45 28.69
C MET A 1 -1.18 3.20 27.62
N ILE A 2 -0.89 3.52 26.37
CA ILE A 2 -1.86 3.29 25.27
C ILE A 2 -1.90 1.78 25.06
N HIS A 3 -3.05 1.16 25.32
CA HIS A 3 -3.29 -0.23 24.92
C HIS A 3 -3.38 -0.26 23.39
N THR A 4 -2.23 -0.28 22.73
CA THR A 4 -2.07 -0.53 21.29
C THR A 4 -2.87 -1.75 20.86
N HIS A 5 -3.04 -2.73 21.77
CA HIS A 5 -3.93 -3.87 21.57
C HIS A 5 -5.36 -3.47 21.18
N HIS A 6 -6.05 -2.59 21.91
CA HIS A 6 -7.43 -2.22 21.52
C HIS A 6 -7.45 -1.37 20.23
N PHE A 7 -6.42 -0.56 20.01
CA PHE A 7 -6.31 0.26 18.79
C PHE A 7 -6.12 -0.60 17.52
N ILE A 8 -5.30 -1.64 17.62
CA ILE A 8 -4.94 -2.59 16.56
C ILE A 8 -6.05 -3.62 16.35
N HIS A 9 -6.54 -4.23 17.43
CA HIS A 9 -7.47 -5.38 17.33
C HIS A 9 -8.90 -5.00 16.97
N ALA A 10 -9.35 -3.76 17.22
CA ALA A 10 -10.68 -3.31 16.85
C ALA A 10 -10.97 -3.46 15.34
N GLN A 11 -9.94 -3.42 14.48
CA GLN A 11 -10.08 -3.65 13.04
C GLN A 11 -10.00 -5.13 12.65
N ILE A 12 -9.23 -5.94 13.37
CA ILE A 12 -9.00 -7.35 13.04
C ILE A 12 -10.28 -8.17 13.20
N GLU A 13 -11.15 -7.80 14.15
CA GLU A 13 -12.43 -8.47 14.38
C GLU A 13 -13.48 -8.19 13.29
N HIS A 14 -13.28 -7.16 12.48
CA HIS A 14 -14.16 -6.79 11.39
C HIS A 14 -13.49 -7.08 10.04
N LYS A 15 -13.83 -8.21 9.41
CA LYS A 15 -13.39 -8.59 8.05
C LYS A 15 -13.93 -7.63 6.99
N THR A 16 -13.41 -6.41 6.99
CA THR A 16 -13.86 -5.32 6.13
C THR A 16 -12.68 -4.92 5.25
N HIS A 17 -12.86 -5.06 3.94
CA HIS A 17 -11.89 -4.56 2.98
C HIS A 17 -12.16 -3.07 2.78
N VAL A 18 -11.12 -2.24 2.94
CA VAL A 18 -11.27 -0.79 2.84
C VAL A 18 -10.47 -0.28 1.65
N LEU A 19 -11.18 0.31 0.69
CA LEU A 19 -10.57 1.08 -0.40
C LEU A 19 -10.61 2.56 -0.02
N LEU A 20 -9.48 3.24 -0.16
CA LEU A 20 -9.37 4.68 0.02
C LEU A 20 -9.35 5.37 -1.33
N PHE A 21 -10.29 6.27 -1.52
CA PHE A 21 -10.29 7.23 -2.62
C PHE A 21 -9.82 8.57 -2.06
N ASN A 22 -8.54 8.87 -2.30
CA ASN A 22 -7.94 10.11 -1.85
C ASN A 22 -8.10 11.19 -2.92
N SER A 23 -8.69 12.33 -2.56
CA SER A 23 -8.68 13.54 -3.38
C SER A 23 -7.54 14.45 -2.91
N LYS A 24 -6.67 14.85 -3.83
CA LYS A 24 -5.63 15.85 -3.55
C LYS A 24 -6.17 17.27 -3.43
N SER A 25 -7.45 17.49 -3.79
CA SER A 25 -8.07 18.81 -3.65
C SER A 25 -8.54 19.01 -2.22
N PRO A 26 -8.17 20.14 -1.56
CA PRO A 26 -8.56 20.44 -0.19
C PRO A 26 -10.09 20.59 -0.01
N ASP A 27 -10.82 20.80 -1.11
CA ASP A 27 -12.28 20.96 -1.11
C ASP A 27 -13.05 19.64 -1.06
N PHE A 28 -12.36 18.50 -1.14
CA PHE A 28 -12.99 17.19 -1.21
C PHE A 28 -12.55 16.29 -0.06
N ASP A 29 -13.53 15.75 0.66
CA ASP A 29 -13.30 14.69 1.64
C ASP A 29 -12.72 13.46 0.93
N SER A 30 -11.77 12.77 1.57
CA SER A 30 -11.39 11.43 1.16
C SER A 30 -12.57 10.47 1.41
N LEU A 31 -12.75 9.48 0.55
CA LEU A 31 -13.80 8.47 0.72
C LEU A 31 -13.20 7.14 1.11
N LEU A 32 -13.78 6.49 2.11
CA LEU A 32 -13.49 5.11 2.48
C LEU A 32 -14.66 4.24 2.01
N MET A 33 -14.36 3.26 1.17
CA MET A 33 -15.32 2.26 0.76
C MET A 33 -15.03 0.97 1.52
N HIS A 34 -15.99 0.59 2.36
CA HIS A 34 -15.99 -0.65 3.12
C HIS A 34 -16.77 -1.69 2.34
N ALA A 35 -16.10 -2.74 1.87
CA ALA A 35 -16.74 -3.87 1.20
C ALA A 35 -16.83 -5.07 2.14
N ARG A 36 -18.05 -5.58 2.34
CA ARG A 36 -18.34 -6.76 3.17
C ARG A 36 -19.53 -7.54 2.63
N GLU A 37 -19.35 -8.85 2.42
CA GLU A 37 -20.45 -9.79 2.11
C GLU A 37 -21.35 -9.32 0.94
N GLY A 38 -20.75 -8.79 -0.13
CA GLY A 38 -21.48 -8.28 -1.30
C GLY A 38 -22.13 -6.91 -1.12
N ARG A 39 -21.98 -6.28 0.04
CA ARG A 39 -22.38 -4.89 0.31
C ARG A 39 -21.16 -3.98 0.27
N ALA A 40 -21.39 -2.75 -0.19
CA ALA A 40 -20.43 -1.67 -0.15
C ALA A 40 -21.03 -0.48 0.60
N GLU A 41 -20.32 -0.01 1.61
CA GLU A 41 -20.65 1.20 2.35
C GLU A 41 -19.58 2.24 2.09
N ILE A 42 -20.00 3.47 1.75
CA ILE A 42 -19.07 4.57 1.51
C ILE A 42 -19.21 5.53 2.68
N SER A 43 -18.10 5.81 3.35
CA SER A 43 -18.01 6.79 4.42
C SER A 43 -17.04 7.91 4.03
N LYS A 44 -17.28 9.10 4.58
CA LYS A 44 -16.38 10.23 4.42
C LYS A 44 -15.29 10.17 5.47
N PHE A 45 -14.06 10.33 5.04
CA PHE A 45 -12.89 10.48 5.89
C PHE A 45 -12.34 11.88 5.76
N LYS A 46 -12.44 12.65 6.84
CA LYS A 46 -11.83 13.98 6.92
C LYS A 46 -10.38 13.82 7.35
N CYS A 47 -9.46 13.85 6.39
CA CYS A 47 -8.06 14.05 6.76
C CYS A 47 -7.94 15.43 7.41
N HIS A 48 -7.33 15.49 8.58
CA HIS A 48 -7.19 16.73 9.33
C HIS A 48 -6.14 17.67 8.72
N ARG A 49 -5.37 17.22 7.71
CA ARG A 49 -4.21 17.91 7.15
C ARG A 49 -4.08 17.65 5.64
N THR A 50 -3.30 18.47 4.93
CA THR A 50 -2.83 18.17 3.56
C THR A 50 -1.86 17.00 3.64
N CYS A 51 -2.39 15.79 3.52
CA CYS A 51 -1.71 14.56 3.84
C CYS A 51 -1.73 13.65 2.60
N ASN A 52 -0.61 13.01 2.28
CA ASN A 52 -0.71 11.76 1.52
C ASN A 52 -1.14 10.66 2.49
N LEU A 53 -1.98 9.77 2.00
CA LEU A 53 -2.65 8.74 2.79
C LEU A 53 -2.36 7.38 2.18
N GLN A 54 -2.09 6.39 3.02
CA GLN A 54 -2.01 4.99 2.61
C GLN A 54 -2.83 4.13 3.56
N THR A 55 -3.68 3.27 3.01
CA THR A 55 -4.41 2.28 3.80
C THR A 55 -3.64 0.99 3.96
N SER A 56 -3.76 0.39 5.14
CA SER A 56 -3.48 -1.02 5.38
C SER A 56 -4.60 -1.91 4.83
N CYS A 57 -4.34 -3.21 4.75
CA CYS A 57 -5.32 -4.22 4.32
C CYS A 57 -6.56 -4.33 5.22
N ASN A 58 -6.54 -3.76 6.43
CA ASN A 58 -7.63 -3.79 7.40
C ASN A 58 -8.08 -2.39 7.84
N GLY A 59 -7.85 -1.37 7.00
CA GLY A 59 -8.51 -0.07 7.17
C GLY A 59 -7.85 0.91 8.14
N LEU A 60 -6.72 0.56 8.77
CA LEU A 60 -5.87 1.59 9.37
C LEU A 60 -5.26 2.45 8.26
N ILE A 61 -5.15 3.75 8.54
CA ILE A 61 -4.65 4.75 7.61
C ILE A 61 -3.35 5.28 8.17
N LEU A 62 -2.27 5.18 7.40
CA LEU A 62 -1.02 5.85 7.70
C LEU A 62 -1.04 7.23 7.03
N GLU A 63 -0.68 8.23 7.81
CA GLU A 63 -0.69 9.64 7.43
C GLU A 63 0.66 10.26 7.79
N TYR A 64 1.04 11.30 7.05
CA TYR A 64 2.12 12.19 7.46
C TYR A 64 1.75 13.65 7.26
N GLU A 65 2.39 14.52 8.04
CA GLU A 65 2.20 15.96 8.00
C GLU A 65 3.23 16.62 7.05
N GLU A 66 2.75 17.36 6.05
CA GLU A 66 3.56 18.30 5.25
C GLU A 66 3.58 19.71 5.87
N PRO A 67 4.63 20.52 5.65
CA PRO A 67 5.95 20.19 5.12
C PRO A 67 6.97 20.12 6.27
N ILE A 68 7.84 19.11 6.30
CA ILE A 68 8.99 19.17 7.19
C ILE A 68 10.21 18.66 6.44
N ILE A 69 11.12 19.59 6.19
CA ILE A 69 12.31 19.40 5.34
C ILE A 69 13.29 18.36 5.94
N ASP A 70 13.17 18.01 7.24
CA ASP A 70 14.13 17.09 7.88
C ASP A 70 13.52 16.06 8.86
N ASN A 71 12.26 16.25 9.30
CA ASN A 71 11.62 15.39 10.32
C ASN A 71 10.22 14.97 9.87
N ILE A 72 10.04 13.71 9.48
CA ILE A 72 8.72 13.21 9.10
C ILE A 72 7.97 12.81 10.37
N ASN A 73 6.86 13.50 10.63
CA ASN A 73 5.90 13.07 11.64
C ASN A 73 4.85 12.17 10.98
N LEU A 74 4.93 10.88 11.29
CA LEU A 74 3.97 9.88 10.85
C LEU A 74 3.01 9.54 11.98
N TYR A 75 1.76 9.29 11.64
CA TYR A 75 0.77 8.80 12.57
C TYR A 75 -0.20 7.84 11.88
N ILE A 76 -0.80 6.96 12.68
CA ILE A 76 -1.78 6.00 12.23
C ILE A 76 -3.14 6.42 12.74
N SER A 77 -4.10 6.56 11.83
CA SER A 77 -5.49 6.82 12.15
C SER A 77 -6.29 5.53 12.08
N ASN A 78 -7.11 5.31 13.11
CA ASN A 78 -8.13 4.28 13.12
C ASN A 78 -9.51 4.95 12.97
N PRO A 79 -10.08 4.98 11.75
CA PRO A 79 -11.34 5.68 11.49
C PRO A 79 -12.52 5.05 12.24
N THR A 80 -12.50 3.74 12.50
CA THR A 80 -13.60 3.04 13.18
C THR A 80 -13.78 3.49 14.63
N ILE A 81 -12.70 3.88 15.31
CA ILE A 81 -12.76 4.34 16.70
C ILE A 81 -12.42 5.83 16.85
N GLY A 82 -12.18 6.54 15.75
CA GLY A 82 -11.83 7.96 15.75
C GLY A 82 -10.57 8.28 16.55
N LYS A 83 -9.56 7.39 16.56
CA LYS A 83 -8.31 7.61 17.31
C LYS A 83 -7.11 7.72 16.38
N ILE A 84 -6.12 8.47 16.84
CA ILE A 84 -4.82 8.66 16.19
C ILE A 84 -3.71 8.11 17.10
N HIS A 85 -2.74 7.45 16.50
CA HIS A 85 -1.55 6.94 17.15
C HIS A 85 -0.29 7.54 16.51
N PHE A 86 0.47 8.33 17.26
CA PHE A 86 1.70 8.94 16.80
C PHE A 86 2.85 7.94 16.75
N LEU A 87 3.60 7.93 15.65
CA LEU A 87 4.82 7.15 15.51
C LEU A 87 6.04 7.95 15.98
N PRO A 88 7.16 7.28 16.32
CA PRO A 88 8.43 7.96 16.50
C PRO A 88 8.78 8.81 15.27
N PRO A 89 9.33 10.01 15.44
CA PRO A 89 9.73 10.85 14.32
C PRO A 89 10.81 10.15 13.49
N PHE A 90 10.72 10.28 12.16
CA PHE A 90 11.78 9.83 11.26
C PHE A 90 12.68 11.01 10.89
N VAL A 91 13.99 10.81 11.04
CA VAL A 91 15.03 11.77 10.62
C VAL A 91 15.88 11.08 9.56
N GLY A 92 15.97 11.65 8.35
CA GLY A 92 16.78 11.03 7.30
C GLY A 92 16.39 11.30 5.86
N GLY A 93 15.51 12.28 5.60
CA GLY A 93 15.16 12.73 4.25
C GLY A 93 13.66 12.74 3.99
N VAL A 94 13.30 13.08 2.75
CA VAL A 94 11.91 13.16 2.30
C VAL A 94 11.43 11.75 1.90
N PRO A 95 10.29 11.29 2.42
CA PRO A 95 9.77 9.99 2.05
C PRO A 95 9.30 10.04 0.60
N ASN A 96 9.65 9.02 -0.19
CA ASN A 96 8.99 8.81 -1.48
C ASN A 96 7.51 8.46 -1.25
N LEU A 97 6.67 8.55 -2.29
CA LEU A 97 5.25 8.13 -2.20
C LEU A 97 5.05 6.62 -1.92
N ALA A 98 6.12 5.86 -1.73
CA ALA A 98 6.16 4.41 -1.65
C ALA A 98 6.08 3.82 -0.23
N TRP A 99 5.70 4.61 0.78
CA TRP A 99 5.55 4.10 2.13
C TRP A 99 4.25 3.30 2.32
N GLY A 100 4.22 2.45 3.34
CA GLY A 100 3.05 1.64 3.62
C GLY A 100 3.02 1.05 5.02
N ILE A 101 1.84 0.60 5.42
CA ILE A 101 1.59 -0.08 6.68
C ILE A 101 0.93 -1.42 6.40
N ALA A 102 1.54 -2.53 6.82
CA ALA A 102 0.97 -3.86 6.66
C ALA A 102 0.85 -4.57 8.01
N TYR A 103 -0.20 -5.37 8.14
CA TYR A 103 -0.40 -6.28 9.27
C TYR A 103 0.08 -7.68 8.89
N THR A 104 0.80 -8.33 9.79
CA THR A 104 1.17 -9.75 9.67
C THR A 104 0.47 -10.53 10.78
N SER A 105 -0.24 -11.59 10.39
CA SER A 105 -0.93 -12.49 11.32
C SER A 105 0.02 -13.44 12.06
N VAL A 106 1.26 -13.61 11.59
CA VAL A 106 2.27 -14.48 12.20
C VAL A 106 2.80 -13.86 13.49
N SER A 107 3.30 -12.62 13.42
CA SER A 107 3.79 -11.89 14.59
C SER A 107 2.70 -11.03 15.26
N MET A 108 1.48 -11.01 14.71
CA MET A 108 0.35 -10.19 15.18
C MET A 108 0.69 -8.70 15.31
N ALA A 109 1.51 -8.21 14.39
CA ALA A 109 2.07 -6.87 14.45
C ALA A 109 1.78 -6.08 13.18
N TYR A 110 1.65 -4.77 13.35
CA TYR A 110 1.75 -3.84 12.23
C TYR A 110 3.19 -3.40 12.06
N LYS A 111 3.64 -3.40 10.81
CA LYS A 111 4.92 -2.82 10.42
C LYS A 111 4.68 -1.66 9.47
N VAL A 112 5.32 -0.53 9.74
CA VAL A 112 5.39 0.62 8.84
C VAL A 112 6.71 0.56 8.11
N VAL A 113 6.67 0.78 6.79
CA VAL A 113 7.83 0.70 5.91
C VAL A 113 7.99 2.02 5.17
N LEU A 114 9.19 2.58 5.23
CA LEU A 114 9.58 3.82 4.58
C LEU A 114 10.78 3.58 3.65
N PRO A 115 10.56 3.55 2.32
CA PRO A 115 11.64 3.61 1.35
C PRO A 115 12.12 5.07 1.21
N ILE A 116 13.39 5.32 1.51
CA ILE A 116 14.03 6.64 1.45
C ILE A 116 15.11 6.64 0.39
N SER A 117 15.02 7.59 -0.55
CA SER A 117 16.05 7.84 -1.55
C SER A 117 17.24 8.56 -0.92
N THR A 118 18.45 8.02 -1.04
CA THR A 118 19.67 8.69 -0.57
C THR A 118 20.27 9.49 -1.72
N GLY A 119 20.36 10.82 -1.57
CA GLY A 119 21.24 11.82 -2.23
C GLY A 119 21.43 11.83 -3.76
N GLN A 120 21.59 10.69 -4.43
CA GLN A 120 21.81 10.54 -5.87
C GLN A 120 20.69 9.75 -6.58
N GLY A 121 19.62 9.37 -5.88
CA GLY A 121 18.43 8.76 -6.49
C GLY A 121 18.62 7.33 -7.02
N LEU A 122 19.81 6.75 -6.84
CA LEU A 122 20.17 5.41 -7.31
C LEU A 122 20.34 4.41 -6.17
N GLU A 123 20.12 4.83 -4.93
CA GLU A 123 20.11 3.97 -3.76
C GLU A 123 18.85 4.27 -2.95
N ILE A 124 18.16 3.21 -2.52
CA ILE A 124 17.01 3.28 -1.64
C ILE A 124 17.34 2.52 -0.37
N LYS A 125 17.19 3.19 0.77
CA LYS A 125 17.26 2.57 2.09
C LYS A 125 15.85 2.35 2.61
N PHE A 126 15.62 1.19 3.21
CA PHE A 126 14.34 0.86 3.80
C PHE A 126 14.42 1.03 5.29
N TYR A 127 13.44 1.71 5.86
CA TYR A 127 13.28 1.83 7.29
C TYR A 127 11.99 1.17 7.70
N ILE A 128 12.07 0.34 8.75
CA ILE A 128 10.92 -0.38 9.28
C ILE A 128 10.71 0.03 10.73
N LEU A 129 9.45 0.09 11.15
CA LEU A 129 9.01 0.30 12.52
C LEU A 129 7.90 -0.70 12.86
N ILE A 130 8.07 -1.45 13.93
CA ILE A 130 7.02 -2.29 14.53
C ILE A 130 6.16 -1.40 15.45
N VAL A 131 4.91 -1.20 15.07
CA VAL A 131 3.99 -0.27 15.75
C VAL A 131 3.76 -0.70 17.20
N GLY A 132 3.99 0.21 18.14
CA GLY A 132 3.78 -0.01 19.57
C GLY A 132 4.89 -0.82 20.27
N VAL A 133 5.89 -1.30 19.53
CA VAL A 133 7.04 -2.05 20.07
C VAL A 133 8.31 -1.21 19.93
N ASP A 134 8.59 -0.77 18.71
CA ASP A 134 9.81 -0.02 18.41
C ASP A 134 9.69 1.43 18.88
N LYS A 135 10.78 1.95 19.45
CA LYS A 135 10.90 3.36 19.87
C LYS A 135 11.58 4.24 18.80
N SER A 136 12.14 3.63 17.77
CA SER A 136 12.89 4.28 16.71
C SER A 136 12.86 3.43 15.45
N TRP A 137 12.99 4.09 14.30
CA TRP A 137 13.12 3.44 13.00
C TRP A 137 14.43 2.67 12.89
N ARG A 138 14.39 1.48 12.30
CA ARG A 138 15.59 0.70 11.98
C ARG A 138 15.76 0.56 10.48
N ALA A 139 17.00 0.70 10.02
CA ALA A 139 17.34 0.44 8.63
C ALA A 139 17.33 -1.07 8.36
N VAL A 140 16.84 -1.46 7.19
CA VAL A 140 16.85 -2.82 6.68
C VAL A 140 17.55 -2.81 5.33
N ASP A 141 18.54 -3.67 5.20
CA ASP A 141 19.21 -3.91 3.92
C ASP A 141 18.39 -4.93 3.13
N LEU A 142 17.81 -4.48 2.02
CA LEU A 142 17.06 -5.32 1.09
C LEU A 142 17.91 -5.73 -0.13
N GLY A 143 19.22 -5.49 -0.06
CA GLY A 143 20.18 -5.77 -1.12
C GLY A 143 20.18 -4.73 -2.24
N GLN A 144 21.08 -4.93 -3.21
CA GLN A 144 21.17 -4.06 -4.37
C GLN A 144 19.99 -4.27 -5.31
N MET A 145 19.31 -3.17 -5.64
CA MET A 145 18.19 -3.16 -6.59
C MET A 145 18.64 -2.61 -7.94
N SER A 146 18.06 -3.14 -9.02
CA SER A 146 18.28 -2.55 -10.35
C SER A 146 17.61 -1.18 -10.45
N ILE A 147 18.07 -0.34 -11.38
CA ILE A 147 17.45 0.97 -11.66
C ILE A 147 15.96 0.83 -11.98
N GLU A 148 15.57 -0.23 -12.69
CA GLU A 148 14.17 -0.54 -12.96
C GLU A 148 13.37 -0.79 -11.68
N ALA A 149 13.94 -1.53 -10.72
CA ALA A 149 13.35 -1.79 -9.40
C ALA A 149 13.23 -0.49 -8.58
N ILE A 150 14.24 0.37 -8.61
CA ILE A 150 14.20 1.66 -7.90
C ILE A 150 13.02 2.53 -8.39
N ARG A 151 12.69 2.47 -9.68
CA ARG A 151 11.61 3.28 -10.26
C ARG A 151 10.22 2.97 -9.72
N VAL A 152 9.95 1.75 -9.24
CA VAL A 152 8.61 1.44 -8.72
C VAL A 152 8.31 2.13 -7.38
N PHE A 153 9.35 2.59 -6.66
CA PHE A 153 9.18 3.33 -5.40
C PHE A 153 8.84 4.82 -5.58
N PHE A 154 8.65 5.30 -6.81
CA PHE A 154 8.04 6.62 -7.05
C PHE A 154 6.51 6.58 -7.02
N PHE A 155 5.92 5.40 -6.85
CA PHE A 155 4.48 5.19 -6.92
C PHE A 155 3.95 4.62 -5.59
N PRO A 156 2.70 4.97 -5.21
CA PRO A 156 2.05 4.38 -4.04
C PRO A 156 1.96 2.86 -4.14
N PRO A 157 2.23 2.12 -3.05
CA PRO A 157 2.11 0.69 -3.05
C PRO A 157 0.64 0.24 -2.95
N ALA A 158 0.39 -1.02 -3.29
CA ALA A 158 -0.78 -1.75 -2.81
C ALA A 158 -0.39 -2.59 -1.59
N ILE A 159 -1.26 -2.62 -0.58
CA ILE A 159 -1.01 -3.35 0.67
C ILE A 159 -1.96 -4.54 0.76
N THR A 160 -1.43 -5.74 0.94
CA THR A 160 -2.21 -6.94 1.26
C THR A 160 -1.82 -7.49 2.64
N GLU A 161 -2.50 -8.53 3.11
CA GLU A 161 -2.23 -9.18 4.39
C GLU A 161 -0.80 -9.73 4.44
N GLY A 162 0.08 -9.06 5.18
CA GLY A 162 1.48 -9.42 5.33
C GLY A 162 2.41 -8.92 4.23
N PHE A 163 1.92 -8.18 3.23
CA PHE A 163 2.75 -7.77 2.10
C PHE A 163 2.52 -6.33 1.62
N ILE A 164 3.59 -5.74 1.08
CA ILE A 164 3.59 -4.44 0.41
C ILE A 164 4.06 -4.64 -1.03
N HIS A 165 3.26 -4.18 -2.00
CA HIS A 165 3.52 -4.36 -3.42
C HIS A 165 3.77 -3.02 -4.10
N TRP A 166 4.93 -2.89 -4.76
CA TRP A 166 5.25 -1.74 -5.62
C TRP A 166 5.28 -2.19 -7.08
N PHE A 167 4.68 -1.37 -7.93
CA PHE A 167 4.57 -1.63 -9.36
C PHE A 167 4.54 -0.31 -10.12
N HIS A 168 4.84 -0.38 -11.41
CA HIS A 168 4.69 0.74 -12.33
C HIS A 168 3.66 0.37 -13.39
N ALA A 169 2.76 1.30 -13.74
CA ALA A 169 1.69 1.01 -14.68
C ALA A 169 2.17 0.55 -16.07
N HIS A 170 3.39 0.94 -16.44
CA HIS A 170 4.03 0.55 -17.71
C HIS A 170 5.11 -0.52 -17.56
N SER A 171 5.33 -1.05 -16.36
CA SER A 171 6.20 -2.21 -16.14
C SER A 171 5.35 -3.45 -15.88
N ASN A 172 5.85 -4.60 -16.31
CA ASN A 172 5.30 -5.89 -15.92
C ASN A 172 6.03 -6.46 -14.70
N MET A 173 6.67 -5.63 -13.88
CA MET A 173 7.35 -6.04 -12.67
C MET A 173 6.57 -5.59 -11.45
N VAL A 174 6.43 -6.50 -10.49
CA VAL A 174 5.95 -6.22 -9.15
C VAL A 174 7.06 -6.55 -8.17
N LEU A 175 7.45 -5.59 -7.33
CA LEU A 175 8.26 -5.84 -6.15
C LEU A 175 7.34 -6.08 -4.97
N THR A 176 7.57 -7.16 -4.24
CA THR A 176 6.77 -7.51 -3.07
C THR A 176 7.68 -7.62 -1.86
N LEU A 177 7.43 -6.82 -0.82
CA LEU A 177 8.03 -7.02 0.50
C LEU A 177 7.10 -7.91 1.32
N ASN A 178 7.61 -9.05 1.77
CA ASN A 178 7.00 -9.79 2.87
C ASN A 178 7.39 -9.08 4.17
N VAL A 179 6.41 -8.50 4.89
CA VAL A 179 6.74 -7.73 6.09
C VAL A 179 7.11 -8.62 7.28
N GLU A 180 6.72 -9.89 7.29
CA GLU A 180 7.10 -10.81 8.35
C GLU A 180 8.60 -11.12 8.27
N THR A 181 9.05 -11.60 7.11
CA THR A 181 10.44 -12.02 6.86
C THR A 181 11.36 -10.87 6.45
N GLU A 182 10.79 -9.72 6.10
CA GLU A 182 11.52 -8.53 5.63
C GLU A 182 12.36 -8.80 4.38
N THR A 183 11.81 -9.62 3.49
CA THR A 183 12.45 -9.99 2.23
C THR A 183 11.68 -9.41 1.04
N VAL A 184 12.43 -8.95 0.03
CA VAL A 184 11.85 -8.45 -1.22
C VAL A 184 11.97 -9.52 -2.29
N THR A 185 10.86 -9.78 -2.98
CA THR A 185 10.82 -10.62 -4.17
C THR A 185 10.45 -9.79 -5.39
N LYS A 186 11.03 -10.16 -6.53
CA LYS A 186 10.70 -9.58 -7.84
C LYS A 186 9.90 -10.60 -8.63
N THR A 187 8.69 -10.21 -9.03
CA THR A 187 7.76 -11.09 -9.74
C THR A 187 7.34 -10.47 -11.07
N PRO A 188 7.36 -11.23 -12.18
CA PRO A 188 6.78 -10.77 -13.44
C PRO A 188 5.25 -10.84 -13.37
N GLY A 189 4.59 -9.72 -13.65
CA GLY A 189 3.17 -9.61 -13.89
C GLY A 189 2.75 -10.07 -15.29
N PRO A 190 1.44 -10.37 -15.48
CA PRO A 190 0.86 -10.66 -16.78
C PRO A 190 1.17 -9.53 -17.75
N ARG A 191 1.64 -9.89 -18.96
CA ARG A 191 1.86 -8.89 -20.00
C ARG A 191 0.54 -8.60 -20.71
N PRO A 192 0.23 -7.33 -20.98
CA PRO A 192 -0.78 -7.02 -21.97
C PRO A 192 -0.46 -7.75 -23.28
N SER A 193 -1.49 -8.33 -23.89
CA SER A 193 -1.38 -8.77 -25.29
C SER A 193 -0.99 -7.53 -26.11
N ARG A 194 -0.13 -7.68 -27.14
CA ARG A 194 0.25 -6.58 -28.05
C ARG A 194 -0.96 -6.15 -28.89
N GLY A 195 -1.96 -5.58 -28.23
CA GLY A 195 -3.18 -5.06 -28.82
C GLY A 195 -2.98 -3.63 -29.30
N ILE A 196 -3.91 -3.19 -30.13
CA ILE A 196 -3.90 -1.97 -30.96
C ILE A 196 -3.72 -0.68 -30.13
N PHE A 197 -4.01 -0.72 -28.83
CA PHE A 197 -3.95 0.45 -27.95
C PHE A 197 -2.55 0.64 -27.34
N LYS A 198 -1.83 1.65 -27.81
CA LYS A 198 -0.49 2.04 -27.34
C LYS A 198 -0.43 2.53 -25.88
N HIS A 199 -1.57 2.67 -25.21
CA HIS A 199 -1.69 3.27 -23.86
C HIS A 199 -2.42 2.35 -22.86
N GLN A 200 -2.16 1.05 -22.89
CA GLN A 200 -2.70 0.16 -21.86
C GLN A 200 -2.02 0.43 -20.51
N THR A 201 -2.82 0.90 -19.55
CA THR A 201 -2.42 1.15 -18.17
C THR A 201 -2.89 -0.01 -17.32
N ASN A 202 -1.96 -0.72 -16.68
CA ASN A 202 -2.29 -1.75 -15.71
C ASN A 202 -2.94 -1.12 -14.47
N ILE A 203 -4.12 -1.58 -14.08
CA ILE A 203 -4.78 -1.15 -12.84
C ILE A 203 -4.60 -2.23 -11.79
N TYR A 204 -3.86 -1.91 -10.73
CA TYR A 204 -3.64 -2.81 -9.60
C TYR A 204 -4.51 -2.40 -8.43
N LEU A 205 -5.08 -3.39 -7.75
CA LEU A 205 -5.97 -3.20 -6.61
C LEU A 205 -5.58 -4.16 -5.49
N SER A 206 -5.60 -3.69 -4.25
CA SER A 206 -5.57 -4.60 -3.11
C SER A 206 -6.97 -5.11 -2.81
N THR A 207 -7.11 -6.43 -2.71
CA THR A 207 -8.36 -7.11 -2.30
C THR A 207 -8.23 -7.69 -0.89
N GLY A 208 -7.40 -7.07 -0.04
CA GLY A 208 -7.08 -7.57 1.30
C GLY A 208 -6.04 -8.68 1.26
N LYS A 209 -6.41 -9.85 0.73
CA LYS A 209 -5.52 -11.02 0.68
C LYS A 209 -4.63 -11.06 -0.56
N PHE A 210 -5.17 -10.65 -1.70
CA PHE A 210 -4.48 -10.76 -2.99
C PHE A 210 -4.26 -9.39 -3.63
N LEU A 211 -3.16 -9.29 -4.38
CA LEU A 211 -2.98 -8.22 -5.35
C LEU A 211 -3.74 -8.60 -6.62
N SER A 212 -4.73 -7.79 -6.99
CA SER A 212 -5.48 -7.96 -8.23
C SER A 212 -4.95 -7.02 -9.31
N LEU A 213 -4.96 -7.48 -10.55
CA LEU A 213 -4.65 -6.72 -11.76
C LEU A 213 -5.85 -6.78 -12.70
N LEU A 214 -6.37 -5.60 -13.07
CA LEU A 214 -7.31 -5.44 -14.16
C LEU A 214 -6.52 -5.07 -15.42
N LEU A 215 -6.48 -6.02 -16.36
CA LEU A 215 -5.75 -5.90 -17.61
C LEU A 215 -6.75 -5.60 -18.74
N LEU A 216 -6.63 -4.44 -19.36
CA LEU A 216 -7.48 -4.08 -20.50
C LEU A 216 -7.21 -5.02 -21.68
N PHE A 217 -8.25 -5.67 -22.19
CA PHE A 217 -8.18 -6.66 -23.28
C PHE A 217 -9.09 -6.32 -24.48
N GLY A 218 -9.96 -5.31 -24.34
CA GLY A 218 -10.77 -4.70 -25.40
C GLY A 218 -11.07 -3.25 -25.06
N GLU A 219 -11.94 -2.57 -25.81
CA GLU A 219 -12.29 -1.18 -25.51
C GLU A 219 -13.01 -1.03 -24.16
N PHE A 220 -13.88 -2.00 -23.85
CA PHE A 220 -14.70 -2.03 -22.63
C PHE A 220 -14.60 -3.37 -21.90
N SER A 221 -13.47 -4.08 -22.05
CA SER A 221 -13.27 -5.41 -21.49
C SER A 221 -11.96 -5.52 -20.73
N TRP A 222 -12.03 -6.07 -19.52
CA TRP A 222 -10.88 -6.32 -18.64
C TRP A 222 -10.76 -7.79 -18.31
N GLN A 223 -9.54 -8.31 -18.27
CA GLN A 223 -9.23 -9.56 -17.62
C GLN A 223 -8.84 -9.29 -16.17
N VAL A 224 -9.35 -10.10 -15.26
CA VAL A 224 -9.01 -10.03 -13.84
C VAL A 224 -7.98 -11.10 -13.53
N TRP A 225 -6.86 -10.68 -12.96
CA TRP A 225 -5.78 -11.55 -12.53
C TRP A 225 -5.51 -11.32 -11.05
N GLU A 226 -5.22 -12.40 -10.32
CA GLU A 226 -4.81 -12.34 -8.92
C GLU A 226 -3.42 -12.91 -8.76
N MET A 227 -2.58 -12.21 -7.99
CA MET A 227 -1.27 -12.69 -7.56
C MET A 227 -1.36 -13.32 -6.17
N ARG A 228 -0.80 -14.51 -6.02
CA ARG A 228 -0.49 -15.09 -4.70
C ARG A 228 0.78 -14.44 -4.16
N PRO A 229 0.72 -13.69 -3.06
CA PRO A 229 1.88 -12.93 -2.61
C PRO A 229 3.03 -13.83 -2.12
N GLU A 230 2.75 -15.05 -1.66
CA GLU A 230 3.75 -15.97 -1.10
C GLU A 230 4.73 -16.50 -2.16
N ASN A 231 4.26 -16.70 -3.39
CA ASN A 231 5.07 -17.27 -4.47
C ASN A 231 5.11 -16.41 -5.74
N GLY A 232 4.33 -15.33 -5.80
CA GLY A 232 4.23 -14.45 -6.96
C GLY A 232 3.48 -15.04 -8.16
N GLU A 233 2.81 -16.17 -8.02
CA GLU A 233 2.09 -16.77 -9.14
C GLU A 233 0.83 -15.97 -9.47
N TRP A 234 0.65 -15.69 -10.75
CA TRP A 234 -0.53 -15.01 -11.28
C TRP A 234 -1.52 -16.02 -11.86
N ARG A 235 -2.80 -15.85 -11.51
CA ARG A 235 -3.90 -16.64 -12.03
C ARG A 235 -5.00 -15.74 -12.54
N LYS A 236 -5.47 -15.98 -13.76
CA LYS A 236 -6.68 -15.33 -14.28
C LYS A 236 -7.90 -15.85 -13.53
N THR A 237 -8.67 -14.95 -12.94
CA THR A 237 -9.87 -15.30 -12.15
C THR A 237 -11.17 -14.97 -12.87
N GLY A 238 -11.13 -14.08 -13.87
CA GLY A 238 -12.30 -13.78 -14.67
C GLY A 238 -12.08 -12.71 -15.73
N SER A 239 -13.19 -12.16 -16.19
CA SER A 239 -13.23 -10.99 -17.08
C SER A 239 -14.48 -10.16 -16.79
N VAL A 240 -14.35 -8.86 -16.99
CA VAL A 240 -15.44 -7.88 -16.89
C VAL A 240 -15.63 -7.25 -18.27
N CYS A 241 -16.87 -7.19 -18.75
CA CYS A 241 -17.24 -6.50 -19.98
C CYS A 241 -18.34 -5.48 -19.64
N LEU A 242 -18.16 -4.23 -20.07
CA LEU A 242 -19.14 -3.16 -19.89
C LEU A 242 -20.02 -2.93 -21.13
N GLU A 243 -19.75 -3.63 -22.24
CA GLU A 243 -20.69 -3.73 -23.35
C GLU A 243 -21.79 -4.74 -22.98
N SER A 244 -23.02 -4.24 -22.90
CA SER A 244 -24.26 -5.01 -22.76
C SER A 244 -24.89 -5.30 -24.10
#